data_AF-A0A1M6HFV3-F1
#
_entry.id   AF-A0A1M6HFV3-F1
#
_cell.length_a   1.000
_cell.length_b   1.000
_cell.length_c   1.000
_cell.angle_alpha   90.00
_cell.angle_beta   90.00
_cell.angle_gamma   90.00
#
_symmetry.space_group_name_H-M   'P 1'
#
loop_
_entity.id
_entity.type
_entity.pdbx_description
1 polymer ?
#
loop_
_entity_poly.entity_id
_entity_poly.type
_entity_poly.pdbx_seq_one_letter_code
_entity_poly.pdbx_strand_id
1 'polypeptide(L)' 'MINKLKNLDEINLSRLKHIKFEFNSGEHIAILIDHEGYEILKGYGDSQMVALNDLHENLI' A
#
# COMPACT_ATOMS: atom_id res chain seq x y z
N MET A 1 11.01 -18.81 -16.45
CA MET A 1 11.74 -17.62 -15.96
C MET A 1 10.90 -16.41 -16.34
N ILE A 2 10.14 -15.86 -15.40
CA ILE A 2 9.10 -14.85 -15.68
C ILE A 2 9.78 -13.57 -16.19
N ASN A 3 9.18 -12.98 -17.24
CA ASN A 3 9.68 -11.81 -17.93
C ASN A 3 10.00 -10.67 -16.96
N LYS A 4 11.25 -10.19 -17.06
CA LYS A 4 11.74 -8.95 -16.46
C LYS A 4 10.79 -7.83 -16.88
N LEU A 5 10.00 -7.29 -15.95
CA LEU A 5 9.21 -6.07 -16.18
C LEU A 5 10.20 -4.94 -16.53
N LYS A 6 10.39 -4.74 -17.83
CA LYS A 6 11.07 -3.57 -18.39
C LYS A 6 10.09 -2.41 -18.30
N ASN A 7 10.55 -1.34 -17.65
CA ASN A 7 9.87 -0.06 -17.42
C ASN A 7 8.72 -0.13 -16.41
N LEU A 8 9.08 -0.21 -15.14
CA LEU A 8 8.28 0.44 -14.10
C LEU A 8 8.97 1.78 -13.87
N ASP A 9 8.36 2.88 -14.34
CA ASP A 9 8.61 4.15 -13.67
C ASP A 9 8.42 3.89 -12.18
N GLU A 10 9.42 4.19 -11.34
CA GLU A 10 9.30 4.01 -9.90
C GLU A 10 8.00 4.67 -9.44
N ILE A 11 7.06 3.87 -8.95
CA ILE A 11 5.79 4.40 -8.47
C ILE A 11 6.11 5.19 -7.22
N ASN A 12 6.07 6.52 -7.34
CA ASN A 12 6.15 7.38 -6.17
C ASN A 12 4.86 7.19 -5.35
N LEU A 13 4.98 6.47 -4.24
CA LEU A 13 3.85 6.11 -3.36
C LEU A 13 3.09 7.34 -2.84
N SER A 14 3.70 8.52 -2.79
CA SER A 14 3.01 9.78 -2.45
C SER A 14 1.93 10.19 -3.45
N ARG A 15 1.89 9.59 -4.65
CA ARG A 15 0.87 9.85 -5.67
C ARG A 15 -0.39 9.01 -5.51
N LEU A 16 -0.40 8.07 -4.56
CA LEU A 16 -1.56 7.22 -4.28
C LEU A 16 -2.58 7.98 -3.43
N LYS A 17 -3.46 8.76 -4.08
CA LYS A 17 -4.38 9.70 -3.41
C LYS A 17 -5.32 9.09 -2.37
N HIS A 18 -5.61 7.79 -2.48
CA HIS A 18 -6.52 7.07 -1.59
C HIS A 18 -5.79 6.06 -0.70
N ILE A 19 -4.46 6.11 -0.65
CA ILE A 19 -3.66 5.26 0.24
C ILE A 19 -2.84 6.15 1.16
N LYS A 20 -3.07 6.00 2.46
CA LYS A 20 -2.23 6.58 3.51
C LYS A 20 -1.25 5.53 4.00
N PHE A 21 0.00 5.94 4.24
CA PHE A 21 1.01 5.09 4.86
C PHE A 21 1.33 5.59 6.26
N GLU A 22 1.39 4.67 7.21
CA GLU A 22 1.82 4.93 8.58
C GLU A 22 2.93 3.96 8.98
N PHE A 23 3.67 4.32 10.02
CA PHE A 23 4.61 3.44 10.67
C PHE A 23 4.37 3.51 12.17
N ASN A 24 3.97 2.38 12.77
CA ASN A 24 3.66 2.30 14.19
C ASN A 24 4.15 0.97 14.76
N SER A 25 4.68 0.97 15.99
CA SER A 25 5.14 -0.24 16.68
C SER A 25 6.12 -1.13 15.88
N GLY A 26 6.91 -0.54 14.97
CA GLY A 26 7.85 -1.30 14.13
C GLY A 26 7.24 -1.89 12.86
N GLU A 27 5.98 -1.57 12.54
CA GLU A 27 5.22 -2.11 11.43
C GLU A 27 4.81 -1.01 10.45
N HIS A 28 4.90 -1.30 9.15
CA HIS A 28 4.34 -0.47 8.09
C HIS A 28 2.85 -0.78 7.91
N ILE A 29 2.04 0.27 7.82
CA ILE A 29 0.60 0.15 7.67
C ILE A 29 0.19 0.90 6.40
N ALA A 30 -0.48 0.22 5.48
CA ALA A 30 -1.15 0.83 4.33
C ALA A 30 -2.64 0.96 4.67
N ILE A 31 -3.25 2.10 4.39
CA ILE A 31 -4.64 2.39 4.76
C ILE A 31 -5.38 2.91 3.53
N LEU A 32 -6.44 2.21 3.13
CA LEU A 32 -7.38 2.66 2.10
C LEU A 32 -8.29 3.71 2.72
N ILE A 33 -8.35 4.89 2.11
CA ILE A 33 -9.23 5.97 2.54
C ILE A 33 -10.23 6.34 1.44
N ASP A 34 -11.43 6.77 1.83
CA ASP A 34 -12.40 7.31 0.89
C ASP A 34 -12.07 8.76 0.46
N HIS A 35 -13.01 9.42 -0.21
CA HIS A 35 -12.87 10.80 -0.67
C HIS A 35 -12.97 11.85 0.45
N GLU A 36 -13.51 11.49 1.61
CA GLU A 36 -13.61 12.34 2.80
C GLU A 36 -12.44 12.08 3.77
N GLY A 37 -11.64 11.03 3.51
CA GLY A 37 -10.48 10.64 4.29
C GLY A 37 -10.76 9.60 5.36
N TYR A 38 -11.95 8.98 5.37
CA TYR A 38 -12.29 7.91 6.31
C TYR A 38 -11.56 6.62 5.96
N GLU A 39 -11.00 5.97 6.97
CA GLU A 39 -10.30 4.70 6.84
C GLU A 39 -11.29 3.56 6.57
N ILE A 40 -11.13 2.89 5.43
CA ILE A 40 -11.97 1.77 5.00
C ILE A 40 -11.34 0.44 5.42
N LEU A 41 -10.05 0.27 5.12
CA LEU A 41 -9.34 -0.99 5.26
C LEU A 41 -7.86 -0.75 5.49
N LYS A 42 -7.21 -1.66 6.22
CA LYS A 42 -5.77 -1.61 6.52
C LYS A 42 -5.09 -2.86 6.03
N GLY A 43 -3.83 -2.72 5.66
CA GLY A 43 -2.90 -3.82 5.51
C GLY A 43 -1.60 -3.55 6.24
N TYR A 44 -0.91 -4.62 6.62
CA TYR A 44 0.21 -4.62 7.54
C TYR A 44 1.43 -5.31 6.95
N GLY A 45 2.63 -4.87 7.32
CA GLY A 45 3.84 -5.49 6.82
C GLY A 45 5.14 -4.91 7.35
N ASP A 46 6.23 -5.61 7.05
CA ASP A 46 7.60 -5.18 7.34
C ASP A 46 8.14 -4.12 6.37
N SER A 47 7.37 -3.79 5.33
CA SER A 47 7.67 -2.77 4.35
C SER A 47 6.38 -2.18 3.78
N GLN A 48 6.45 -0.99 3.20
CA GLN A 48 5.30 -0.34 2.55
C GLN A 48 4.67 -1.22 1.45
N MET A 49 5.50 -1.97 0.72
CA MET A 49 5.02 -2.87 -0.33
C MET A 49 4.29 -4.09 0.22
N VAL A 50 4.81 -4.68 1.31
CA VAL A 50 4.15 -5.81 1.97
C VAL A 50 2.82 -5.37 2.56
N ALA A 51 2.78 -4.22 3.25
CA ALA A 51 1.54 -3.67 3.79
C ALA A 51 0.50 -3.35 2.72
N LEU A 52 0.93 -2.84 1.56
CA LEU A 52 0.03 -2.57 0.43
C LEU A 52 -0.51 -3.86 -0.21
N ASN A 53 0.31 -4.90 -0.31
CA ASN A 53 -0.14 -6.19 -0.82
C ASN A 53 -1.13 -6.86 0.16
N ASP A 54 -0.86 -6.83 1.46
CA ASP A 54 -1.78 -7.32 2.50
C ASP A 54 -3.14 -6.60 2.44
N LEU A 55 -3.12 -5.26 2.27
CA LEU A 55 -4.34 -4.48 2.05
C LEU A 55 -5.12 -4.95 0.82
N HIS A 56 -4.42 -5.25 -0.27
CA HIS A 56 -5.02 -5.72 -1.52
C HIS A 56 -5.59 -7.14 -1.39
N GLU A 57 -4.92 -8.04 -0.67
CA GLU A 57 -5.43 -9.38 -0.36
C GLU A 57 -6.74 -9.31 0.42
N ASN A 58 -6.88 -8.35 1.34
CA ASN A 58 -8.12 -8.13 2.10
C ASN A 58 -9.31 -7.60 1.25
N LEU A 59 -9.11 -7.31 -0.05
CA LEU A 59 -10.16 -6.89 -0.99
C LEU A 59 -10.63 -8.00 -1.94
N ILE A 60 -9.95 -9.16 -1.95
CA ILE A 60 -10.21 -10.29 -2.85
C ILE A 60 -10.90 -11.42 -2.08
#